data_AF-A0A367APA3-F1
#
_entry.id   AF-A0A367APA3-F1
#
_cell.length_a   1.000
_cell.length_b   1.000
_cell.length_c   1.000
_cell.angle_alpha   90.00
_cell.angle_beta   90.00
_cell.angle_gamma   90.00
#
_symmetry.space_group_name_H-M   'P 1'
#
loop_
_entity.id
_entity.type
_entity.pdbx_description
1 polymer ?
#
loop_
_entity_poly.entity_id
_entity_poly.type
_entity_poly.pdbx_seq_one_letter_code
_entity_poly.pdbx_strand_id
1 'polypeptide(L)'
;MALIYPVLADAPEPAEDADPDFAELAADLSDSWLVEIAVGKDGDEGCFGPLSARAAWDLAVGVDQRRPDWAVSVLPLYQPGTPDELVEAFEEEDAEG
;
A
#
# COMPACT_ATOMS: atom_id res chain seq x y z
N MET A 1 -12.63 -0.62 8.05
CA MET A 1 -12.06 -1.76 7.32
C MET A 1 -11.05 -1.14 6.38
N ALA A 2 -9.80 -1.09 6.82
CA ALA A 2 -8.73 -0.58 6.01
C ALA A 2 -8.43 -1.56 4.87
N LEU A 3 -8.34 -1.01 3.67
CA LEU A 3 -7.84 -1.74 2.50
C LEU A 3 -6.31 -1.69 2.56
N ILE A 4 -5.69 -2.62 3.30
CA ILE A 4 -4.23 -2.74 3.34
C ILE A 4 -3.79 -3.59 2.15
N TYR A 5 -3.53 -2.96 1.00
CA TYR A 5 -2.81 -3.58 -0.13
C TYR A 5 -1.37 -3.08 -0.12
N PRO A 6 -0.38 -3.98 -0.27
CA PRO A 6 -0.22 -4.76 -1.50
C PRO A 6 -0.17 -6.28 -1.30
N VAL A 7 -1.03 -6.98 -2.05
CA VAL A 7 -1.05 -8.44 -2.19
C VAL A 7 -0.22 -8.83 -3.42
N LEU A 8 0.58 -9.89 -3.30
CA LEU A 8 1.20 -10.55 -4.46
C LEU A 8 0.09 -10.99 -5.43
N ALA A 9 0.11 -10.52 -6.68
CA ALA A 9 -0.95 -10.80 -7.66
C ALA A 9 -1.23 -12.30 -7.90
N ASP A 10 -0.27 -13.17 -7.61
CA ASP A 10 -0.39 -14.64 -7.74
C ASP A 10 -0.87 -15.36 -6.46
N ALA A 11 -1.06 -14.64 -5.35
CA ALA A 11 -1.65 -15.22 -4.14
C ALA A 11 -3.18 -15.24 -4.27
N PRO A 12 -3.88 -16.27 -3.74
CA PRO A 12 -5.33 -16.25 -3.68
C PRO A 12 -5.79 -15.03 -2.87
N GLU A 13 -6.80 -14.31 -3.38
CA GLU A 13 -7.39 -13.17 -2.65
C GLU A 13 -7.86 -13.62 -1.26
N PRO A 14 -7.56 -12.85 -0.20
CA PRO A 14 -8.06 -13.14 1.13
C PRO A 14 -9.60 -12.99 1.18
N ALA A 15 -10.25 -13.71 2.09
CA ALA A 15 -11.69 -13.58 2.30
C ALA A 15 -12.06 -12.16 2.74
N GLU A 16 -13.25 -11.68 2.35
CA GLU A 16 -13.70 -10.31 2.66
C GLU A 16 -13.72 -9.99 4.17
N ASP A 17 -13.82 -11.01 5.03
CA ASP A 17 -13.88 -10.90 6.48
C ASP A 17 -12.59 -11.35 7.20
N ALA A 18 -11.51 -11.60 6.45
CA ALA A 18 -10.22 -11.94 7.03
C ALA A 18 -9.62 -10.77 7.82
N ASP A 19 -9.07 -11.07 9.01
CA ASP A 19 -8.27 -10.10 9.76
C ASP A 19 -6.97 -9.78 9.00
N PRO A 20 -6.45 -8.54 9.07
CA PRO A 20 -5.19 -8.19 8.42
C PRO A 20 -4.02 -9.04 8.96
N ASP A 21 -3.28 -9.72 8.06
CA ASP A 21 -2.05 -10.45 8.38
C ASP A 21 -0.81 -9.75 7.80
N PHE A 22 0.19 -9.51 8.65
CA PHE A 22 1.47 -8.95 8.21
C PHE A 22 2.20 -9.85 7.21
N ALA A 23 1.99 -11.18 7.27
CA ALA A 23 2.60 -12.10 6.31
C ALA A 23 2.09 -11.91 4.88
N GLU A 24 0.91 -11.32 4.71
CA GLU A 24 0.33 -10.99 3.40
C GLU A 24 0.83 -9.66 2.85
N LEU A 25 1.45 -8.82 3.68
CA LEU A 25 2.16 -7.63 3.22
C LEU A 25 3.37 -8.08 2.40
N ALA A 26 3.30 -7.93 1.08
CA ALA A 26 4.31 -8.43 0.15
C ALA A 26 5.72 -7.91 0.50
N ALA A 27 6.47 -8.75 1.21
CA ALA A 27 7.78 -8.43 1.77
C ALA A 27 8.84 -8.11 0.71
N ASP A 28 8.59 -8.53 -0.54
CA ASP A 28 9.53 -8.42 -1.66
C ASP A 28 9.34 -7.14 -2.49
N LEU A 29 8.36 -6.28 -2.17
CA LEU A 29 8.10 -5.08 -2.98
C LEU A 29 9.02 -3.89 -2.66
N SER A 30 9.45 -3.73 -1.40
CA SER A 30 10.39 -2.68 -1.03
C SER A 30 10.96 -2.84 0.39
N ASP A 31 12.18 -2.35 0.60
CA ASP A 31 12.76 -2.12 1.92
C ASP A 31 12.23 -0.83 2.60
N SER A 32 11.57 0.05 1.84
CA SER A 32 11.06 1.36 2.30
C SER A 32 9.60 1.59 1.90
N TRP A 33 8.83 2.16 2.80
CA TRP A 33 7.37 2.25 2.68
C TRP A 33 6.86 3.64 3.06
N LEU A 34 5.69 3.99 2.52
CA LEU A 34 4.91 5.18 2.83
C LEU A 34 3.52 4.76 3.29
N VAL A 35 2.98 5.40 4.33
CA VAL A 35 1.57 5.26 4.71
C VAL A 35 0.86 6.55 4.40
N GLU A 36 -0.20 6.47 3.60
CA GLU A 36 -1.09 7.59 3.30
C GLU A 36 -2.37 7.45 4.12
N ILE A 37 -2.79 8.54 4.76
CA ILE A 37 -4.03 8.61 5.54
C ILE A 37 -4.87 9.74 4.99
N ALA A 38 -6.02 9.41 4.41
CA ALA A 38 -6.99 10.38 3.92
C ALA A 38 -8.17 10.51 4.90
N VAL A 39 -8.40 11.74 5.37
CA VAL A 39 -9.42 12.10 6.34
C VAL A 39 -10.61 12.74 5.62
N GLY A 40 -11.68 11.97 5.41
CA GLY A 40 -12.91 12.48 4.81
C GLY A 40 -12.80 12.74 3.30
N LYS A 41 -13.82 13.40 2.73
CA LYS A 41 -13.94 13.65 1.28
C LYS A 41 -13.23 14.92 0.79
N ASP A 42 -12.78 15.76 1.72
CA ASP A 42 -12.31 17.11 1.43
C ASP A 42 -10.78 17.18 1.19
N GLY A 43 -10.10 16.04 1.12
CA GLY A 43 -8.71 15.96 0.68
C GLY A 43 -7.66 16.28 1.75
N ASP A 44 -8.01 16.22 3.04
CA ASP A 44 -7.02 16.27 4.12
C ASP A 44 -6.28 14.92 4.17
N GLU A 45 -5.21 14.81 3.40
CA GLU A 45 -4.34 13.64 3.35
C GLU A 45 -2.97 13.90 3.99
N GLY A 46 -2.44 12.86 4.64
CA GLY A 46 -1.12 12.89 5.27
C GLY A 46 -0.29 11.67 4.86
N CYS A 47 0.92 11.92 4.36
CA CYS A 47 1.86 10.88 3.93
C CYS A 47 2.99 10.73 4.96
N PHE A 48 3.22 9.51 5.44
CA PHE A 48 4.16 9.19 6.52
C PHE A 48 5.19 8.16 6.05
N GLY A 49 6.44 8.58 5.87
CA GLY A 49 7.54 7.73 5.41
C GLY A 49 8.85 8.51 5.28
N PRO A 50 9.96 7.83 4.97
CA PRO A 50 10.06 6.38 4.74
C PRO A 50 9.99 5.57 6.04
N LEU A 51 9.33 4.41 5.98
CA LEU A 51 9.19 3.44 7.08
C LEU A 51 9.69 2.06 6.65
N SER A 52 10.09 1.22 7.61
CA SER A 52 10.21 -0.22 7.35
C SER A 52 8.83 -0.84 7.14
N ALA A 53 8.76 -1.99 6.47
CA ALA A 53 7.50 -2.72 6.23
C ALA A 53 6.70 -2.91 7.54
N ARG A 54 7.39 -3.32 8.62
CA ARG A 54 6.74 -3.52 9.92
C ARG A 54 6.20 -2.23 10.53
N ALA A 55 6.96 -1.14 10.45
CA ALA A 55 6.51 0.15 10.98
C ALA A 55 5.33 0.72 10.19
N ALA A 56 5.33 0.55 8.86
CA ALA A 56 4.19 0.93 8.01
C ALA A 56 2.93 0.13 8.36
N TRP A 57 3.05 -1.19 8.53
CA TRP A 57 1.96 -2.06 8.97
C TRP A 57 1.37 -1.66 10.32
N ASP A 58 2.24 -1.53 11.33
CA ASP A 58 1.82 -1.23 12.70
C ASP A 58 1.10 0.14 12.77
N LEU A 59 1.56 1.12 11.97
CA LEU A 59 0.88 2.41 11.84
C LEU A 59 -0.50 2.25 11.18
N ALA A 60 -0.58 1.54 10.05
CA ALA A 60 -1.82 1.38 9.29
C ALA A 60 -2.92 0.69 10.12
N VAL A 61 -2.60 -0.46 10.71
CA VAL A 61 -3.51 -1.20 11.60
C VAL A 61 -3.87 -0.35 12.82
N GLY A 62 -2.90 0.37 13.39
CA GLY A 62 -3.12 1.25 14.54
C GLY A 62 -4.10 2.38 14.25
N VAL A 63 -4.09 2.93 13.04
CA VAL A 63 -5.00 3.99 12.58
C VAL A 63 -6.39 3.41 12.30
N ASP A 64 -6.51 2.33 11.52
CA ASP A 64 -7.81 1.71 11.18
C ASP A 64 -8.61 1.32 12.43
N GLN A 65 -7.94 0.70 13.42
CA GLN A 65 -8.58 0.32 14.68
C GLN A 65 -9.17 1.50 15.46
N ARG A 66 -8.57 2.69 15.33
CA ARG A 66 -9.00 3.90 16.07
C ARG A 66 -9.97 4.74 15.26
N ARG A 67 -9.81 4.76 13.94
CA ARG A 67 -10.53 5.59 12.98
C ARG A 67 -10.87 4.75 11.73
N PRO A 68 -11.83 3.82 11.84
CA PRO A 68 -12.24 2.97 10.73
C PRO A 68 -12.98 3.73 9.62
N ASP A 69 -13.30 5.00 9.86
CA ASP A 69 -13.87 5.95 8.91
C ASP A 69 -12.83 6.62 8.00
N TRP A 70 -11.53 6.45 8.30
CA TRP A 70 -10.44 7.02 7.52
C TRP A 70 -9.93 6.02 6.49
N ALA A 71 -9.55 6.52 5.31
CA ALA A 71 -8.88 5.69 4.32
C ALA A 71 -7.39 5.66 4.65
N VAL A 72 -6.82 4.45 4.71
CA VAL A 72 -5.41 4.21 5.01
C VAL A 72 -4.84 3.33 3.92
N SER A 73 -3.78 3.79 3.27
CA SER A 73 -3.10 3.09 2.17
C SER A 73 -1.63 2.85 2.54
N VAL A 74 -1.13 1.63 2.35
CA VAL A 74 0.27 1.26 2.60
C VAL A 74 0.98 1.09 1.26
N LEU A 75 1.87 2.01 0.92
CA LEU A 75 2.50 2.10 -0.39
C LEU A 75 3.98 1.69 -0.30
N PRO A 76 4.42 0.66 -1.04
CA PRO A 76 5.84 0.38 -1.17
C PRO A 76 6.50 1.52 -1.95
N LEU A 77 7.62 2.05 -1.43
CA LEU A 77 8.45 2.98 -2.18
C LEU A 77 9.38 2.15 -3.05
N TYR A 78 8.98 1.88 -4.29
CA TYR A 78 9.87 1.25 -5.24
C TYR A 78 11.07 2.16 -5.48
N GLN A 79 12.29 1.64 -5.33
CA GLN A 79 13.45 2.39 -5.77
C GLN A 79 13.37 2.44 -7.30
N PRO A 80 13.23 3.63 -7.91
CA PRO A 80 12.83 3.73 -9.30
C PRO A 80 13.90 3.12 -10.18
N GLY A 81 13.48 2.35 -11.19
CA GLY A 81 14.27 2.19 -12.39
C GLY A 81 14.62 3.57 -12.98
N THR A 82 15.45 3.58 -14.00
CA THR A 82 15.70 4.78 -14.79
C THR A 82 14.38 5.37 -15.32
N PRO A 83 14.33 6.68 -15.64
CA PRO A 83 13.13 7.28 -16.24
C PRO A 83 12.62 6.52 -17.46
N ASP A 84 13.52 5.93 -18.26
CA ASP A 84 13.16 5.13 -19.43
C ASP A 84 12.45 3.82 -19.04
N GLU A 85 12.98 3.09 -18.04
CA GLU A 85 12.35 1.87 -17.50
C GLU A 85 10.96 2.14 -16.89
N LEU A 86 10.76 3.32 -16.30
CA LEU A 86 9.44 3.72 -15.78
C LEU A 86 8.45 4.01 -16.90
N VAL A 87 8.87 4.71 -17.96
CA VAL A 87 7.99 5.00 -19.11
C VAL A 87 7.59 3.71 -19.81
N GLU A 88 8.55 2.81 -20.06
CA GLU A 88 8.29 1.51 -20.69
C GLU A 88 7.26 0.68 -19.90
N ALA A 89 7.40 0.62 -18.56
CA ALA A 89 6.47 -0.12 -17.71
C ALA A 89 5.01 0.37 -17.81
N PHE A 90 4.78 1.68 -17.90
CA PHE A 90 3.41 2.23 -18.04
C PHE A 90 2.87 2.11 -19.47
N GLU A 91 3.72 2.17 -20.50
CA GLU A 91 3.29 2.02 -21.89
C GLU A 91 2.96 0.56 -22.25
N GLU A 92 3.60 -0.43 -21.61
CA GLU A 92 3.27 -1.86 -21.79
C GLU A 92 1.91 -2.23 -21.18
N GLU A 93 1.54 -1.68 -20.02
CA GLU A 93 0.22 -1.90 -19.40
C GLU A 93 -0.94 -1.36 -20.27
N ASP A 94 -0.73 -0.27 -20.99
CA ASP A 94 -1.71 0.31 -21.92
C ASP A 94 -1.89 -0.53 -23.21
N ALA A 95 -0.93 -1.41 -23.55
CA ALA A 95 -0.97 -2.24 -24.75
C ALA A 95 -1.73 -3.56 -24.57
N GLU A 96 -1.99 -3.98 -23.33
CA GLU A 96 -2.77 -5.18 -22.99
C GLU A 96 -4.25 -4.89 -22.60
N GLY A 97 -4.68 -3.62 -22.70
CA GLY A 97 -6.04 -3.14 -22.41
C GLY A 97 -7.07 -3.27 -23.54
#